data_AF-A0A357D8I1-F1
#
_entry.id   AF-A0A357D8I1-F1
#
_cell.length_a   1.000
_cell.length_b   1.000
_cell.length_c   1.000
_cell.angle_alpha   90.00
_cell.angle_beta   90.00
_cell.angle_gamma   90.00
#
_symmetry.space_group_name_H-M   'P 1'
#
loop_
_entity.id
_entity.type
_entity.pdbx_description
1 polymer ?
#
loop_
_entity_poly.entity_id
_entity_poly.type
_entity_poly.pdbx_seq_one_letter_code
_entity_poly.pdbx_strand_id
1 'polypeptide(L)' 'MRVFLTMLVCLVFVVNVLGQTTITQNQTGTIDGYNYELWKDSGNTSMTLTGGGTFS' A
#
# COMPACT_ATOMS: atom_id res chain seq x y z
N MET A 1 34.30 -9.18 -8.79
CA MET A 1 33.72 -9.15 -7.43
C MET A 1 32.96 -7.85 -7.10
N ARG A 2 33.45 -6.67 -7.52
CA ARG A 2 32.77 -5.38 -7.26
C ARG A 2 31.37 -5.28 -7.90
N VAL A 3 31.22 -5.62 -9.18
CA VAL A 3 29.95 -5.49 -9.92
C VAL A 3 28.86 -6.44 -9.39
N PHE A 4 29.25 -7.64 -8.96
CA PHE A 4 28.34 -8.61 -8.33
C PHE A 4 27.82 -8.09 -6.99
N LEU A 5 28.68 -7.45 -6.20
CA LEU A 5 28.30 -6.83 -4.93
C LEU A 5 27.36 -5.65 -5.15
N THR A 6 27.58 -4.83 -6.20
CA THR A 6 26.70 -3.71 -6.53
C THR A 6 25.30 -4.17 -6.96
N MET A 7 25.20 -5.26 -7.73
CA MET A 7 23.92 -5.81 -8.19
C MET A 7 23.11 -6.43 -7.04
N LEU A 8 23.80 -7.07 -6.08
CA LEU A 8 23.18 -7.59 -4.86
C LEU A 8 22.63 -6.47 -3.98
N VAL A 9 23.35 -5.35 -3.84
CA VAL A 9 22.91 -4.16 -3.07
C VAL A 9 21.66 -3.54 -3.69
N CYS A 10 21.58 -3.44 -5.02
CA CYS A 10 20.38 -2.94 -5.71
C CYS A 10 19.14 -3.83 -5.48
N LEU A 11 19.32 -5.16 -5.33
CA LEU A 11 18.24 -6.10 -5.03
C LEU A 11 17.75 -6.00 -3.57
N VAL A 12 18.53 -5.46 -2.64
CA VAL A 12 18.09 -5.22 -1.25
C VAL A 12 17.20 -3.96 -1.16
N PHE A 13 17.29 -3.06 -2.14
CA PHE A 13 16.39 -1.92 -2.32
C PHE A 13 15.18 -2.28 -3.20
N VAL A 14 14.56 -3.45 -2.97
CA VAL A 14 13.12 -3.59 -3.30
C VAL A 14 12.40 -2.62 -2.38
N VAL A 15 12.34 -1.37 -2.84
CA VAL A 15 11.56 -0.32 -2.24
C VAL A 15 10.15 -0.85 -2.14
N ASN A 16 9.65 -1.00 -0.92
CA ASN A 16 8.22 -1.06 -0.68
C ASN A 16 7.70 0.29 -1.16
N VAL A 17 7.30 0.36 -2.43
CA VAL A 17 6.54 1.50 -2.94
C VAL A 17 5.29 1.54 -2.06
N LEU A 18 5.24 2.53 -1.17
CA LEU A 18 4.04 2.86 -0.41
C LEU A 18 3.06 3.49 -1.40
N GLY A 19 2.45 2.64 -2.24
CA GLY A 19 1.46 3.06 -3.21
C GLY A 19 0.20 3.50 -2.49
N GLN A 20 -0.04 4.80 -2.40
CA GLN A 20 -1.30 5.30 -1.91
C GLN A 20 -2.43 4.83 -2.84
N THR A 21 -3.46 4.23 -2.27
CA THR A 21 -4.63 3.76 -3.02
C THR A 21 -5.86 4.43 -2.46
N THR A 22 -6.56 5.21 -3.29
CA THR A 22 -7.83 5.82 -2.91
C THR A 22 -9.00 4.99 -3.42
N ILE A 23 -9.89 4.62 -2.52
CA ILE A 23 -11.12 3.88 -2.80
C ILE A 23 -12.33 4.75 -2.45
N THR A 24 -13.40 4.66 -3.23
CA THR A 24 -14.61 5.50 -3.08
C THR A 24 -15.90 4.69 -2.94
N GLN A 25 -15.80 3.37 -3.11
CA GLN A 25 -16.92 2.43 -3.11
C GLN A 25 -16.64 1.31 -2.10
N ASN A 26 -17.72 0.64 -1.66
CA ASN A 26 -17.62 -0.42 -0.66
C ASN A 26 -16.58 -1.46 -1.07
N GLN A 27 -15.57 -1.64 -0.23
CA GLN A 27 -14.43 -2.51 -0.51
C GLN A 27 -13.79 -2.96 0.80
N THR A 28 -13.41 -4.24 0.85
CA THR A 28 -12.61 -4.84 1.92
C THR A 28 -11.34 -5.44 1.33
N GLY A 29 -10.31 -5.59 2.14
CA GLY A 29 -9.08 -6.23 1.71
C GLY A 29 -7.97 -6.13 2.73
N THR A 30 -6.74 -6.34 2.25
CA THR A 30 -5.55 -6.33 3.09
C THR A 30 -4.42 -5.56 2.39
N ILE A 31 -3.73 -4.69 3.12
CA ILE A 31 -2.54 -3.96 2.67
C ILE A 31 -1.48 -4.00 3.78
N ASP A 32 -0.24 -4.35 3.45
CA ASP A 32 0.89 -4.45 4.39
C ASP A 32 0.60 -5.31 5.65
N GLY A 33 -0.24 -6.34 5.51
CA GLY A 33 -0.66 -7.21 6.63
C GLY A 33 -1.78 -6.64 7.51
N TYR A 34 -2.31 -5.47 7.19
CA TYR A 34 -3.45 -4.86 7.87
C TYR A 34 -4.72 -5.01 7.05
N ASN A 35 -5.79 -5.46 7.69
CA ASN A 35 -7.12 -5.47 7.08
C ASN A 35 -7.69 -4.05 7.02
N TYR A 36 -8.43 -3.74 5.95
CA TYR A 36 -9.17 -2.49 5.80
C TYR A 36 -10.59 -2.76 5.31
N GLU A 37 -11.46 -1.80 5.59
CA GLU A 37 -12.84 -1.77 5.10
C GLU A 37 -13.27 -0.33 4.88
N LEU A 38 -13.82 -0.07 3.69
CA LEU A 38 -14.68 1.08 3.44
C LEU A 38 -16.09 0.57 3.19
N TRP A 39 -17.05 1.11 3.94
CA TRP A 39 -18.46 0.78 3.79
C TRP A 39 -19.31 2.06 3.82
N LYS A 40 -20.24 2.17 2.88
CA LYS A 40 -21.31 3.17 2.86
C LYS A 40 -22.62 2.59 2.35
N ASP A 41 -23.71 3.14 2.86
CA ASP A 41 -25.10 2.87 2.48
C ASP A 41 -25.50 3.77 1.30
N SER A 42 -25.11 5.04 1.34
CA SER A 42 -25.39 6.04 0.30
C SER A 42 -24.39 7.22 0.38
N GLY A 43 -24.43 8.13 -0.59
CA GLY A 43 -23.57 9.32 -0.64
C GLY A 43 -22.16 9.10 -1.20
N ASN A 44 -21.34 10.15 -1.10
CA ASN A 44 -19.94 10.16 -1.53
C ASN A 44 -19.03 9.93 -0.33
N THR A 45 -18.08 9.01 -0.46
CA THR A 45 -17.05 8.73 0.54
C THR A 45 -15.73 8.45 -0.18
N SER A 46 -14.63 8.57 0.54
CA SER A 46 -13.29 8.30 0.05
C SER A 46 -12.43 7.83 1.22
N MET A 47 -11.57 6.85 0.98
CA MET A 47 -10.52 6.42 1.89
C MET A 47 -9.23 6.27 1.10
N THR A 48 -8.18 6.90 1.58
CA THR A 48 -6.82 6.74 1.03
C THR A 48 -6.03 5.82 1.95
N LEU A 49 -5.72 4.64 1.45
CA LEU A 49 -4.84 3.68 2.11
C LEU A 49 -3.40 4.13 1.88
N THR A 50 -2.68 4.45 2.95
CA THR A 50 -1.30 4.96 2.87
C THR A 50 -0.24 3.91 3.24
N GLY A 51 -0.68 2.68 3.51
CA GLY A 51 0.17 1.59 3.93
C GLY A 51 0.54 1.65 5.42
N GLY A 52 1.20 0.61 5.91
CA GLY A 52 1.67 0.53 7.31
C GLY A 52 0.56 0.71 8.37
N GLY A 53 -0.69 0.38 8.03
CA GLY A 53 -1.86 0.54 8.92
C GLY A 53 -2.42 1.97 9.02
N THR A 54 -1.95 2.89 8.17
CA THR A 54 -2.41 4.30 8.16
C THR A 54 -3.38 4.56 7.00
N PHE A 55 -4.31 5.49 7.21
CA PHE A 55 -5.30 5.92 6.22
C PHE A 55 -5.81 7.34 6.50
N SER A 56 -6.48 7.93 5.51
CA SER A 56 -7.22 9.20 5.61
C SER A 56 -8.55 9.13 4.88
#